data_AF-W2D191-F1
#
_entry.id   AF-W2D191-F1
#
_cell.length_a   1.000
_cell.length_b   1.000
_cell.length_c   1.000
_cell.angle_alpha   90.00
_cell.angle_beta   90.00
_cell.angle_gamma   90.00
#
_symmetry.space_group_name_H-M   'P 1'
#
loop_
_entity.id
_entity.type
_entity.pdbx_description
1 polymer ?
#
loop_
_entity_poly.entity_id
_entity_poly.type
_entity_poly.pdbx_seq_one_letter_code
_entity_poly.pdbx_strand_id
1 'polypeptide(L)'
;MPPDGGRATVDGLDIAADYRRIRAAVGYMPGRFSLYPDLTVKENLEFFATLFGTRLEDNYDLIRDIYVQIEPFRNRRAGRLSGGMKQKLALCCALIHPPRVLF
;
A
#
# COMPACT_ATOMS: atom_id res chain seq x y z
N MET A 1 22.17 -5.86 7.34
CA MET A 1 22.13 -7.22 7.89
C MET A 1 20.76 -7.81 7.59
N PRO A 2 20.67 -8.97 6.92
CA PRO A 2 19.42 -9.72 6.91
C PRO A 2 19.16 -10.23 8.34
N PRO A 3 17.90 -10.45 8.75
CA PRO A 3 17.63 -11.00 10.07
C PRO A 3 18.10 -12.46 10.13
N ASP A 4 18.87 -12.77 11.17
CA ASP A 4 19.34 -14.11 11.51
C ASP A 4 18.16 -14.89 12.08
N GLY A 5 17.56 -15.76 11.26
CA GLY A 5 16.56 -16.79 11.60
C GLY A 5 15.70 -16.60 12.85
N GLY A 6 14.41 -16.31 12.65
CA GLY A 6 13.38 -16.39 13.70
C GLY A 6 11.99 -16.54 13.09
N ARG A 7 11.22 -17.53 13.55
CA ARG A 7 9.84 -17.74 13.14
C ARG A 7 8.94 -17.03 14.13
N ALA A 8 8.36 -15.91 13.71
CA ALA A 8 7.34 -15.21 14.48
C ALA A 8 5.97 -15.62 13.92
N THR A 9 5.11 -16.13 14.80
CA THR A 9 3.73 -16.49 14.49
C THR A 9 2.80 -15.50 15.15
N VAL A 10 1.78 -15.06 14.42
CA VAL A 10 0.66 -14.30 14.99
C VAL A 10 -0.56 -15.19 14.84
N ASP A 11 -1.13 -15.61 15.97
CA ASP A 11 -2.31 -16.48 16.01
C ASP A 11 -2.12 -17.81 15.25
N GLY A 12 -0.91 -18.37 15.32
CA GLY A 12 -0.54 -19.64 14.66
C GLY A 12 -0.20 -19.54 13.17
N LEU A 13 -0.21 -18.33 12.59
CA LEU A 13 0.05 -18.09 11.17
C LEU A 13 1.46 -17.53 10.93
N ASP A 14 2.13 -18.02 9.89
CA ASP A 14 3.48 -17.62 9.53
C ASP A 14 3.43 -16.25 8.83
N ILE A 15 4.10 -15.24 9.38
CA ILE A 15 4.02 -13.85 8.91
C ILE A 15 4.45 -13.69 7.44
N ALA A 16 5.33 -14.58 6.94
CA ALA A 16 5.81 -14.53 5.56
C ALA A 16 4.89 -15.30 4.58
N ALA A 17 4.25 -16.39 5.03
CA ALA A 17 3.42 -17.25 4.18
C ALA A 17 1.92 -16.89 4.22
N ASP A 18 1.42 -16.42 5.36
CA ASP A 18 -0.01 -16.20 5.64
C ASP A 18 -0.39 -14.72 5.80
N TYR A 19 0.48 -13.82 5.32
CA TYR A 19 0.34 -12.36 5.40
C TYR A 19 -1.07 -11.83 5.06
N ARG A 20 -1.75 -12.45 4.09
CA ARG A 20 -3.12 -12.07 3.68
C ARG A 20 -4.18 -12.34 4.77
N ARG A 21 -4.05 -13.41 5.55
CA ARG A 21 -4.98 -13.76 6.64
C ARG A 21 -4.71 -12.91 7.89
N ILE A 22 -3.43 -12.67 8.20
CA ILE A 22 -3.02 -11.80 9.30
C ILE A 22 -3.52 -10.36 9.07
N ARG A 23 -3.52 -9.90 7.82
CA ARG A 23 -4.02 -8.57 7.41
C ARG A 23 -5.53 -8.39 7.59
N ALA A 24 -6.33 -9.45 7.60
CA ALA A 24 -7.75 -9.38 7.92
C ALA A 24 -8.02 -9.30 9.43
N ALA A 25 -7.06 -9.69 10.25
CA ALA A 25 -7.17 -9.76 11.71
C ALA A 25 -6.43 -8.63 12.44
N VAL A 26 -5.44 -7.97 11.82
CA VAL A 26 -4.56 -7.01 12.48
C VAL A 26 -4.46 -5.69 11.70
N GLY A 27 -4.95 -4.60 12.29
CA GLY A 27 -4.70 -3.23 11.84
C GLY A 27 -3.28 -2.79 12.19
N TYR A 28 -2.30 -3.07 11.33
CA TYR A 28 -0.93 -2.60 11.50
C TYR A 28 -0.72 -1.25 10.80
N MET A 29 -0.59 -0.17 11.59
CA MET A 29 -0.29 1.19 11.12
C MET A 29 1.19 1.53 11.40
N PRO A 30 2.09 1.45 10.41
CA PRO A 30 3.46 1.93 10.60
C PRO A 30 3.45 3.45 10.81
N GLY A 31 4.22 3.95 11.78
CA GLY A 31 4.28 5.38 12.16
C GLY A 31 4.81 6.36 11.08
N ARG A 32 5.02 5.89 9.85
CA ARG A 32 5.23 6.73 8.65
C ARG A 32 4.25 6.29 7.57
N PHE A 33 3.72 7.26 6.83
CA PHE A 33 2.96 7.12 5.58
C PHE A 33 3.85 6.49 4.48
N SER A 34 4.32 5.28 4.73
CA SER A 34 5.29 4.56 3.90
C SER A 34 4.51 3.51 3.14
N LEU A 35 4.60 3.59 1.81
CA LEU A 35 4.13 2.54 0.92
C LEU A 35 4.61 1.16 1.37
N TYR A 36 3.77 0.16 1.19
CA TYR A 36 4.12 -1.22 1.51
C TYR A 36 4.97 -1.79 0.38
N PRO A 37 6.27 -2.05 0.60
CA PRO A 37 7.22 -2.36 -0.47
C PRO A 37 6.97 -3.73 -1.12
N ASP A 38 6.38 -4.66 -0.37
CA ASP A 38 6.07 -6.02 -0.84
C ASP A 38 4.76 -6.09 -1.64
N LEU A 39 3.90 -5.07 -1.49
CA LEU A 39 2.68 -4.93 -2.25
C LEU A 39 2.94 -4.29 -3.61
N THR A 40 2.15 -4.68 -4.59
CA THR A 40 2.12 -4.01 -5.89
C THR A 40 1.57 -2.59 -5.79
N VAL A 41 1.77 -1.78 -6.84
CA VAL A 41 1.17 -0.44 -6.96
C VAL A 41 -0.35 -0.51 -6.75
N LYS A 42 -1.02 -1.45 -7.42
CA LYS A 42 -2.46 -1.64 -7.31
C LYS A 42 -2.88 -2.04 -5.90
N GLU A 43 -2.21 -3.04 -5.31
CA GLU A 43 -2.52 -3.51 -3.95
C GLU A 43 -2.28 -2.44 -2.88
N ASN A 44 -1.31 -1.53 -3.09
CA ASN A 44 -1.13 -0.37 -2.21
C ASN A 44 -2.36 0.54 -2.29
N LEU A 45 -2.78 0.93 -3.50
CA LEU A 45 -3.92 1.84 -3.68
C LEU A 45 -5.22 1.26 -3.13
N GLU A 46 -5.51 -0.01 -3.44
CA GLU A 46 -6.70 -0.70 -2.92
C GLU A 46 -6.67 -0.79 -1.40
N PHE A 47 -5.50 -1.01 -0.80
CA PHE A 47 -5.35 -1.03 0.64
C PHE A 47 -5.65 0.32 1.29
N PHE A 48 -5.04 1.39 0.78
CA PHE A 48 -5.29 2.72 1.32
C PHE A 48 -6.74 3.14 1.10
N ALA A 49 -7.33 2.87 -0.07
CA ALA A 49 -8.76 3.09 -0.29
C ALA A 49 -9.62 2.38 0.76
N THR A 50 -9.38 1.08 0.96
CA THR A 50 -10.14 0.27 1.93
C THR A 50 -9.97 0.79 3.36
N LEU A 51 -8.76 1.20 3.74
CA LEU A 51 -8.46 1.76 5.06
C LEU A 51 -9.26 3.04 5.34
N PHE A 52 -9.51 3.86 4.31
CA PHE A 52 -10.33 5.06 4.40
C PHE A 52 -11.82 4.81 4.12
N GLY A 53 -12.25 3.53 4.06
CA GLY A 53 -13.65 3.16 3.85
C GLY A 53 -14.18 3.45 2.44
N THR A 54 -13.29 3.54 1.46
CA THR A 54 -13.63 3.76 0.04
C THR A 54 -13.03 2.66 -0.84
N ARG A 55 -13.36 2.65 -2.13
CA ARG A 55 -12.74 1.78 -3.13
C ARG A 55 -11.95 2.60 -4.14
N LEU A 56 -10.92 2.00 -4.71
CA LEU A 56 -10.12 2.65 -5.76
C LEU A 56 -10.98 3.10 -6.95
N GLU A 57 -11.98 2.30 -7.31
CA GLU A 57 -12.91 2.58 -8.41
C GLU A 57 -13.74 3.84 -8.15
N ASP A 58 -14.20 4.05 -6.91
CA ASP A 58 -15.07 5.16 -6.53
C ASP A 58 -14.35 6.51 -6.59
N ASN A 59 -13.04 6.50 -6.36
CA ASN A 59 -12.19 7.69 -6.28
C ASN A 59 -11.08 7.72 -7.33
N TYR A 60 -11.20 6.91 -8.38
CA TYR A 60 -10.20 6.81 -9.44
C TYR A 60 -9.94 8.17 -10.09
N ASP A 61 -11.01 8.95 -10.29
CA ASP A 61 -10.96 10.24 -10.96
C ASP A 61 -10.14 11.28 -10.18
N LEU A 62 -10.09 11.17 -8.85
CA LEU A 62 -9.29 12.05 -7.98
C LEU A 62 -7.78 11.85 -8.18
N ILE A 63 -7.36 10.63 -8.56
CA ILE A 63 -5.95 10.28 -8.69
C ILE A 63 -5.52 10.08 -10.14
N ARG A 64 -6.45 10.10 -11.10
CA ARG A 64 -6.28 9.70 -12.49
C ARG A 64 -5.05 10.33 -13.15
N ASP A 65 -4.89 11.65 -13.01
CA ASP A 65 -3.82 12.43 -13.64
C ASP A 65 -2.40 12.00 -13.20
N ILE A 66 -2.29 11.48 -11.98
CA ILE A 66 -1.04 10.95 -11.43
C ILE A 66 -0.95 9.45 -11.69
N TYR A 67 -2.05 8.73 -11.50
CA TYR A 67 -2.12 7.28 -11.59
C TYR A 67 -1.76 6.78 -12.97
N VAL A 68 -2.21 7.44 -14.04
CA VAL A 68 -1.90 7.06 -15.44
C VAL A 68 -0.39 6.93 -15.70
N GLN A 69 0.44 7.69 -14.97
CA GLN A 69 1.89 7.68 -15.11
C GLN A 69 2.56 6.47 -14.43
N ILE A 70 1.86 5.80 -13.51
CA ILE A 70 2.34 4.62 -12.77
C ILE A 70 1.50 3.36 -13.03
N GLU A 71 0.33 3.50 -13.67
CA GLU A 71 -0.59 2.43 -14.05
C GLU A 71 0.05 1.32 -14.91
N PRO A 72 0.95 1.60 -15.87
CA PRO A 72 1.67 0.54 -16.59
C PRO A 72 2.47 -0.39 -15.68
N PHE A 73 2.78 0.06 -14.46
CA PHE A 73 3.50 -0.68 -13.44
C PHE A 73 2.58 -1.19 -12.32
N ARG A 74 1.26 -1.24 -12.54
CA ARG A 74 0.26 -1.62 -11.53
C ARG A 74 0.56 -2.94 -10.82
N ASN A 75 1.17 -3.90 -11.52
CA ASN A 75 1.53 -5.23 -11.01
C ASN A 75 2.97 -5.31 -10.45
N ARG A 76 3.73 -4.22 -10.50
CA ARG A 76 5.10 -4.17 -9.96
C ARG A 76 5.05 -3.85 -8.47
N ARG A 77 5.87 -4.56 -7.68
CA ARG A 77 6.05 -4.29 -6.25
C ARG A 77 6.54 -2.86 -6.00
N ALA A 78 5.96 -2.16 -5.04
CA ALA A 78 6.30 -0.78 -4.69
C ALA A 78 7.78 -0.63 -4.29
N GLY A 79 8.37 -1.66 -3.67
CA GLY A 79 9.78 -1.69 -3.33
C GLY A 79 10.71 -1.58 -4.55
N ARG A 80 10.25 -2.06 -5.72
CA ARG A 80 10.99 -2.06 -7.00
C ARG A 80 10.73 -0.82 -7.86
N LEU A 81 9.96 0.15 -7.36
CA LEU A 81 9.74 1.43 -8.04
C LEU A 81 10.93 2.37 -7.85
N SER A 82 11.14 3.28 -8.81
CA SER A 82 12.08 4.40 -8.63
C SER A 82 11.57 5.34 -7.53
N GLY A 83 12.45 6.20 -6.99
CA GLY A 83 12.06 7.17 -5.96
C GLY A 83 10.88 8.06 -6.38
N GLY A 84 10.92 8.59 -7.60
CA GLY A 84 9.82 9.42 -8.14
C GLY A 84 8.51 8.64 -8.33
N MET A 85 8.58 7.36 -8.72
CA MET A 85 7.39 6.52 -8.81
C MET A 85 6.80 6.19 -7.43
N LYS A 86 7.65 6.01 -6.42
CA LYS A 86 7.21 5.87 -5.02
C LYS A 86 6.52 7.14 -4.54
N GLN A 87 7.05 8.33 -4.87
CA GLN A 87 6.39 9.60 -4.54
C GLN A 87 5.01 9.72 -5.21
N LYS A 88 4.89 9.40 -6.51
CA LYS A 88 3.60 9.42 -7.22
C LYS A 88 2.59 8.45 -6.61
N LEU A 89 3.02 7.24 -6.27
CA LEU A 89 2.17 6.26 -5.61
C LEU A 89 1.74 6.74 -4.21
N ALA A 90 2.65 7.31 -3.41
CA ALA A 90 2.32 7.88 -2.11
C ALA A 90 1.30 9.02 -2.23
N LEU A 91 1.46 9.89 -3.23
CA LEU A 91 0.52 10.96 -3.53
C LEU A 91 -0.86 10.41 -3.93
N CYS A 92 -0.92 9.39 -4.78
CA CYS A 92 -2.18 8.71 -5.11
C CYS A 92 -2.84 8.13 -3.85
N CYS A 93 -2.08 7.48 -2.97
CA CYS A 93 -2.61 6.93 -1.71
C CYS A 93 -3.13 8.02 -0.75
N ALA A 94 -2.57 9.24 -0.79
CA ALA A 94 -3.02 10.37 0.01
C ALA A 94 -4.26 11.07 -0.56
N LEU A 95 -4.45 11.01 -1.89
CA LEU A 95 -5.56 11.67 -2.60
C LEU A 95 -6.76 10.75 -2.87
N ILE A 96 -6.57 9.42 -2.75
CA ILE A 96 -7.63 8.43 -2.99
C ILE A 96 -8.78 8.54 -1.97
N HIS A 97 -8.54 9.20 -0.85
CA HIS A 97 -9.58 9.77 -0.01
C HIS A 97 -9.35 11.28 -0.03
N PRO A 98 -10.35 12.13 -0.28
CA PRO A 98 -10.13 13.58 -0.20
C PRO A 98 -9.86 13.97 1.25
N PRO A 99 -8.63 14.32 1.65
CA PRO A 99 -8.38 14.78 3.00
C PRO A 99 -8.88 16.22 3.11
N ARG A 100 -9.51 16.58 4.23
CA ARG A 100 -9.90 17.99 4.48
C ARG A 100 -8.66 18.91 4.62
N VAL A 101 -7.47 18.35 4.85
CA VAL A 101 -6.18 19.05 4.96
C VAL A 101 -5.05 18.12 4.47
N LEU A 102 -4.18 18.59 3.57
CA LEU A 102 -2.94 17.93 3.14
C LEU A 102 -1.75 18.74 3.73
N PHE A 103 -0.81 18.10 4.43
CA PHE A 103 0.42 18.74 4.91
C PHE A 103 1.62 18.31 4.06
#